data_AF-A0ABD6A8G8-F1
#
_entry.id   AF-A0ABD6A8G8-F1
#
_cell.length_a   1.000
_cell.length_b   1.000
_cell.length_c   1.000
_cell.angle_alpha   90.00
_cell.angle_beta   90.00
_cell.angle_gamma   90.00
#
_symmetry.space_group_name_H-M   'P 1'
#
loop_
_entity.id
_entity.type
_entity.pdbx_description
1 polymer ?
#
loop_
_entity_poly.entity_id
_entity_poly.type
_entity_poly.pdbx_seq_one_letter_code
_entity_poly.pdbx_strand_id
1 'polypeptide(L)'
;MKASSRRAFLGTLGSAALAGCLGAPSGGGDAVTLYAGAYHWGFVAFDESGGELDRAVVDRGASVTLVAFNTGAERVVRTLPAAIREALPDHETLEERNEGRVPPPRNGTLHERLEAANERYPDHSLAVMPSGGNHMGGMGGGMMMHPVALPRNASSPATVRLSASRRGDFTFSCRTYCGYGHPYMDLDGAIVVG
;
A
#
# COMPACT_ATOMS: atom_id res chain seq x y z
N MET A 1 77.72 11.95 38.24
CA MET A 1 76.30 12.18 38.61
C MET A 1 75.49 10.93 38.28
N LYS A 2 74.73 10.42 39.26
CA LYS A 2 73.57 9.49 39.24
C LYS A 2 73.52 8.29 38.27
N ALA A 3 73.92 7.14 38.83
CA ALA A 3 73.22 5.86 39.01
C ALA A 3 72.01 5.41 38.13
N SER A 4 72.05 4.08 37.86
CA SER A 4 70.96 3.09 37.84
C SER A 4 69.94 3.13 36.68
N SER A 5 69.28 2.03 36.29
CA SER A 5 69.41 0.58 36.40
C SER A 5 68.11 0.04 35.77
N ARG A 6 68.22 -1.00 34.93
CA ARG A 6 67.26 -2.09 34.62
C ARG A 6 65.74 -1.82 34.69
N ARG A 7 65.01 -2.20 33.63
CA ARG A 7 64.02 -3.31 33.65
C ARG A 7 63.43 -3.60 32.26
N ALA A 8 63.40 -4.88 31.92
CA ALA A 8 62.59 -5.47 30.86
C ALA A 8 61.13 -5.61 31.30
N PHE A 9 60.19 -5.62 30.37
CA PHE A 9 58.88 -6.25 30.55
C PHE A 9 58.37 -6.83 29.21
N LEU A 10 58.22 -8.16 29.19
CA LEU A 10 57.42 -8.92 28.23
C LEU A 10 55.96 -8.85 28.66
N GLY A 11 55.03 -8.73 27.71
CA GLY A 11 53.58 -8.74 27.94
C GLY A 11 52.81 -9.49 26.85
N THR A 12 52.58 -10.78 27.11
CA THR A 12 51.37 -11.59 26.91
C THR A 12 50.42 -11.42 25.70
N LEU A 13 50.32 -12.52 24.93
CA LEU A 13 49.13 -13.30 24.50
C LEU A 13 47.77 -12.62 24.26
N GLY A 14 47.20 -12.91 23.08
CA GLY A 14 45.77 -12.76 22.79
C GLY A 14 45.34 -13.60 21.59
N SER A 15 44.91 -14.84 21.82
CA SER A 15 44.27 -15.72 20.84
C SER A 15 42.88 -15.18 20.48
N ALA A 16 42.63 -14.90 19.19
CA ALA A 16 41.30 -14.62 18.67
C ALA A 16 40.71 -15.89 18.05
N ALA A 17 39.72 -16.48 18.72
CA ALA A 17 38.89 -17.53 18.18
C ALA A 17 37.90 -16.93 17.15
N LEU A 18 37.89 -17.46 15.92
CA LEU A 18 36.83 -17.19 14.93
C LEU A 18 35.80 -18.32 15.04
N ALA A 19 34.73 -18.07 15.80
CA ALA A 19 33.60 -18.98 15.95
C ALA A 19 32.28 -18.22 15.75
N GLY A 20 31.47 -18.65 14.77
CA GLY A 20 30.05 -18.32 14.59
C GLY A 20 29.77 -16.87 14.19
N CYS A 21 28.75 -16.54 13.39
CA CYS A 21 27.44 -17.15 13.31
C CYS A 21 26.88 -17.08 11.89
N LEU A 22 26.37 -18.22 11.43
CA LEU A 22 25.33 -18.29 10.41
C LEU A 22 24.09 -17.59 10.96
N GLY A 23 23.92 -16.31 10.63
CA GLY A 23 22.64 -15.63 10.81
C GLY A 23 21.64 -16.24 9.84
N ALA A 24 20.71 -17.04 10.35
CA ALA A 24 19.47 -17.31 9.64
C ALA A 24 18.81 -15.94 9.32
N PRO A 25 18.25 -15.72 8.12
CA PRO A 25 17.49 -14.51 7.88
C PRO A 25 16.29 -14.52 8.84
N SER A 26 16.26 -13.59 9.78
CA SER A 26 15.11 -13.24 10.61
C SER A 26 14.00 -12.73 9.69
N GLY A 27 13.25 -13.65 9.08
CA GLY A 27 12.24 -13.38 8.06
C GLY A 27 10.86 -13.06 8.64
N GLY A 28 10.79 -12.25 9.71
CA GLY A 28 9.55 -11.70 10.22
C GLY A 28 9.58 -10.20 10.05
N GLY A 29 9.09 -9.69 8.92
CA GLY A 29 8.93 -8.25 8.72
C GLY A 29 7.91 -7.68 9.70
N ASP A 30 8.04 -6.40 10.03
CA ASP A 30 7.12 -5.72 10.94
C ASP A 30 5.69 -5.70 10.39
N ALA A 31 4.71 -5.69 11.29
CA ALA A 31 3.32 -5.55 10.89
C ALA A 31 3.05 -4.10 10.48
N VAL A 32 2.45 -3.90 9.31
CA VAL A 32 2.13 -2.58 8.76
C VAL A 32 0.62 -2.47 8.55
N THR A 33 0.02 -1.33 8.88
CA THR A 33 -1.37 -1.02 8.51
C THR A 33 -1.40 0.00 7.38
N LEU A 34 -2.19 -0.26 6.35
CA LEU A 34 -2.44 0.64 5.22
C LEU A 34 -3.93 0.94 5.12
N TYR A 35 -4.27 2.18 4.82
CA TYR A 35 -5.63 2.62 4.52
C TYR A 35 -5.76 2.86 3.03
N ALA A 36 -6.74 2.24 2.38
CA ALA A 36 -6.99 2.39 0.95
C ALA A 36 -8.40 2.91 0.68
N GLY A 37 -8.50 4.14 0.18
CA GLY A 37 -9.75 4.77 -0.19
C GLY A 37 -10.02 4.64 -1.69
N ALA A 38 -11.09 3.98 -2.08
CA ALA A 38 -11.59 3.94 -3.45
C ALA A 38 -12.48 5.16 -3.70
N TYR A 39 -12.08 6.03 -4.63
CA TYR A 39 -12.92 7.09 -5.17
C TYR A 39 -13.25 6.78 -6.63
N HIS A 40 -14.11 7.58 -7.26
CA HIS A 40 -14.47 7.32 -8.65
C HIS A 40 -13.24 7.38 -9.55
N TRP A 41 -12.97 6.23 -10.14
CA TRP A 41 -11.89 5.95 -11.07
C TRP A 41 -10.50 5.96 -10.47
N GLY A 42 -10.28 6.00 -9.16
CA GLY A 42 -8.92 5.89 -8.60
C GLY A 42 -8.87 5.43 -7.14
N PHE A 43 -7.64 5.30 -6.63
CA PHE A 43 -7.39 4.98 -5.23
C PHE A 43 -6.47 6.04 -4.60
N VAL A 44 -6.67 6.27 -3.30
CA VAL A 44 -5.72 6.93 -2.41
C VAL A 44 -5.24 5.91 -1.37
N ALA A 45 -3.98 6.02 -0.95
CA ALA A 45 -3.40 5.15 0.06
C ALA A 45 -2.76 5.99 1.17
N PHE A 46 -2.89 5.56 2.43
CA PHE A 46 -2.30 6.25 3.58
C PHE A 46 -1.64 5.26 4.54
N ASP A 47 -0.63 5.74 5.24
CA ASP A 47 -0.13 5.09 6.46
C ASP A 47 -1.03 5.41 7.67
N GLU A 48 -0.69 4.88 8.86
CA GLU A 48 -1.45 5.09 10.09
C GLU A 48 -1.46 6.53 10.59
N SER A 49 -0.49 7.35 10.17
CA SER A 49 -0.38 8.75 10.55
C SER A 49 -1.18 9.69 9.64
N GLY A 50 -1.81 9.15 8.59
CA GLY A 50 -2.49 9.95 7.57
C GLY A 50 -1.56 10.50 6.49
N GLY A 51 -0.30 10.04 6.44
CA GLY A 51 0.60 10.36 5.33
C GLY A 51 0.11 9.67 4.06
N GLU A 52 -0.24 10.44 3.03
CA GLU A 52 -0.59 9.89 1.72
C GLU A 52 0.64 9.23 1.08
N LEU A 53 0.45 8.04 0.52
CA LEU A 53 1.50 7.20 -0.04
C LEU A 53 1.33 7.06 -1.54
N ASP A 54 2.35 7.44 -2.30
CA ASP A 54 2.48 7.04 -3.71
C ASP A 54 2.70 5.52 -3.82
N ARG A 55 3.41 4.95 -2.84
CA ARG A 55 3.68 3.52 -2.70
C ARG A 55 4.01 3.17 -1.24
N ALA A 56 3.59 2.01 -0.79
CA ALA A 56 4.02 1.43 0.49
C ALA A 56 5.16 0.44 0.26
N VAL A 57 6.32 0.64 0.89
CA VAL A 57 7.43 -0.32 0.85
C VAL A 57 7.38 -1.18 2.10
N VAL A 58 7.34 -2.50 1.93
CA VAL A 58 7.26 -3.47 3.03
C VAL A 58 8.30 -4.57 2.87
N ASP A 59 8.80 -5.07 3.99
CA ASP A 59 9.76 -6.18 3.99
C ASP A 59 9.09 -7.50 3.64
N ARG A 60 9.80 -8.38 2.94
CA ARG A 60 9.33 -9.75 2.75
C ARG A 60 9.17 -10.45 4.09
N GLY A 61 8.00 -11.07 4.28
CA GLY A 61 7.58 -11.70 5.52
C GLY A 61 6.73 -10.81 6.42
N ALA A 62 6.60 -9.51 6.09
CA ALA A 62 5.69 -8.61 6.79
C ALA A 62 4.23 -9.05 6.67
N SER A 63 3.47 -8.75 7.72
CA SER A 63 2.00 -8.83 7.69
C SER A 63 1.44 -7.44 7.42
N VAL A 64 0.64 -7.30 6.36
CA VAL A 64 0.01 -6.02 6.01
C VAL A 64 -1.47 -6.09 6.34
N THR A 65 -1.94 -5.22 7.24
CA THR A 65 -3.37 -5.00 7.48
C THR A 65 -3.85 -3.91 6.54
N LEU A 66 -4.66 -4.27 5.56
CA LEU A 66 -5.26 -3.34 4.61
C LEU A 66 -6.68 -3.00 5.04
N VAL A 67 -6.93 -1.73 5.34
CA VAL A 67 -8.24 -1.17 5.68
C VAL A 67 -8.76 -0.44 4.45
N ALA A 68 -9.69 -1.07 3.73
CA ALA A 68 -10.24 -0.60 2.48
C ALA A 68 -11.64 0.02 2.66
N PHE A 69 -11.90 1.14 1.99
CA PHE A 69 -13.18 1.84 2.07
C PHE A 69 -13.53 2.57 0.78
N ASN A 70 -14.80 2.88 0.59
CA ASN A 70 -15.28 3.79 -0.45
C ASN A 70 -15.27 5.22 0.12
N THR A 71 -14.62 6.16 -0.56
CA THR A 71 -14.52 7.56 -0.07
C THR A 71 -15.88 8.27 -0.06
N GLY A 72 -16.80 7.84 -0.92
CA GLY A 72 -18.19 8.29 -0.94
C GLY A 72 -19.08 7.65 0.14
N ALA A 73 -18.58 6.66 0.90
CA ALA A 73 -19.31 6.05 1.98
C ALA A 73 -19.13 6.84 3.28
N GLU A 74 -19.89 7.94 3.43
CA GLU A 74 -19.77 8.88 4.55
C GLU A 74 -19.75 8.20 5.93
N ARG A 75 -20.57 7.15 6.12
CA ARG A 75 -20.61 6.41 7.39
C ARG A 75 -19.27 5.73 7.68
N VAL A 76 -18.68 5.10 6.68
CA VAL A 76 -17.34 4.49 6.82
C VAL A 76 -16.31 5.56 7.09
N VAL A 77 -16.29 6.64 6.30
CA VAL A 77 -15.33 7.73 6.48
C VAL A 77 -15.38 8.27 7.91
N ARG A 78 -16.56 8.48 8.49
CA ARG A 78 -16.70 8.93 9.90
C ARG A 78 -16.12 7.95 10.92
N THR A 79 -16.04 6.65 10.61
CA THR A 79 -15.45 5.64 11.51
C THR A 79 -13.94 5.51 11.40
N LEU A 80 -13.31 6.08 10.37
CA LEU A 80 -11.86 6.04 10.21
C LEU A 80 -11.15 6.85 11.31
N PRO A 81 -9.87 6.56 11.61
CA PRO A 81 -9.06 7.38 12.49
C PRO A 81 -9.03 8.85 12.02
N ALA A 82 -8.95 9.79 12.97
CA ALA A 82 -9.01 11.22 12.66
C ALA A 82 -7.96 11.64 11.63
N ALA A 83 -6.72 11.17 11.80
CA ALA A 83 -5.62 11.44 10.87
C ALA A 83 -5.96 11.04 9.42
N ILE A 84 -6.59 9.88 9.22
CA ILE A 84 -6.99 9.43 7.88
C ILE A 84 -8.12 10.30 7.33
N ARG A 85 -9.12 10.62 8.15
CA ARG A 85 -10.26 11.46 7.72
C ARG A 85 -9.82 12.85 7.29
N GLU A 86 -8.90 13.44 8.03
CA GLU A 86 -8.37 14.79 7.77
C GLU A 86 -7.41 14.81 6.58
N ALA A 87 -6.75 13.69 6.29
CA ALA A 87 -5.86 13.54 5.14
C ALA A 87 -6.59 13.24 3.82
N LEU A 88 -7.89 12.88 3.86
CA LEU A 88 -8.64 12.56 2.65
C LEU A 88 -8.77 13.79 1.74
N PRO A 89 -8.31 13.71 0.48
CA PRO A 89 -8.56 14.77 -0.49
C PRO A 89 -10.06 14.96 -0.71
N ASP A 90 -10.46 16.21 -0.95
CA ASP A 90 -11.83 16.53 -1.30
C ASP A 90 -12.18 16.08 -2.73
N HIS A 91 -13.47 16.22 -3.07
CA HIS A 91 -13.98 15.75 -4.35
C HIS A 91 -13.31 16.45 -5.55
N GLU A 92 -13.10 17.76 -5.45
CA GLU A 92 -12.48 18.57 -6.50
C GLU A 92 -11.04 18.13 -6.75
N THR A 93 -10.24 17.95 -5.69
CA THR A 93 -8.86 17.43 -5.80
C THR A 93 -8.82 16.04 -6.44
N LEU A 94 -9.76 15.15 -6.09
CA LEU A 94 -9.83 13.81 -6.67
C LEU A 94 -10.26 13.83 -8.14
N GLU A 95 -11.12 14.77 -8.53
CA GLU A 95 -11.52 14.98 -9.91
C GLU A 95 -10.37 15.52 -10.76
N GLU A 96 -9.62 16.51 -10.28
CA GLU A 96 -8.43 17.02 -10.98
C GLU A 96 -7.40 15.91 -11.24
N ARG A 97 -7.19 15.01 -10.26
CA ARG A 97 -6.33 13.83 -10.43
C ARG A 97 -6.82 12.89 -11.53
N ASN A 98 -8.13 12.82 -11.78
CA ASN A 98 -8.67 12.04 -12.88
C ASN A 98 -8.33 12.66 -14.24
N GLU A 99 -8.26 13.98 -14.37
CA GLU A 99 -7.95 14.65 -15.64
C GLU A 99 -6.55 14.29 -16.16
N GLY A 100 -5.59 14.07 -15.26
CA GLY A 100 -4.23 13.66 -15.62
C GLY A 100 -4.08 12.19 -16.04
N ARG A 101 -5.09 11.35 -15.76
CA ARG A 101 -5.00 9.88 -15.91
C ARG A 101 -6.04 9.28 -16.84
N VAL A 102 -7.25 9.83 -16.85
CA VAL A 102 -8.38 9.33 -17.64
C VAL A 102 -8.45 10.11 -18.96
N PRO A 103 -8.34 9.44 -20.12
CA PRO A 103 -8.43 10.12 -21.41
C PRO A 103 -9.76 10.86 -21.57
N PRO A 104 -9.76 12.06 -22.18
CA PRO A 104 -10.97 12.84 -22.37
C PRO A 104 -11.99 12.06 -23.21
N PRO A 105 -13.29 12.08 -22.85
CA PRO A 105 -14.31 11.39 -23.61
C PRO A 105 -14.49 12.02 -25.00
N ARG A 106 -14.87 11.20 -25.99
CA ARG A 106 -15.14 11.70 -27.36
C ARG A 106 -16.27 12.73 -27.41
N ASN A 107 -17.25 12.62 -26.50
CA ASN A 107 -18.41 13.49 -26.39
C ASN A 107 -18.67 13.81 -24.91
N GLY A 108 -19.00 15.07 -24.61
CA GLY A 108 -19.20 15.58 -23.24
C GLY A 108 -17.88 15.90 -22.54
N THR A 109 -17.95 16.21 -21.25
CA THR A 109 -16.77 16.49 -20.40
C THR A 109 -16.44 15.31 -19.48
N LEU A 110 -15.23 15.29 -18.91
CA LEU A 110 -14.88 14.29 -17.90
C LEU A 110 -15.76 14.43 -16.66
N HIS A 111 -16.03 15.67 -16.24
CA HIS A 111 -16.94 16.04 -15.16
C HIS A 111 -18.34 15.43 -15.32
N GLU A 112 -18.98 15.65 -16.47
CA GLU A 112 -20.32 15.08 -16.75
C GLU A 112 -20.32 13.55 -16.68
N ARG A 113 -19.23 12.91 -17.13
CA ARG A 113 -19.08 11.45 -17.04
C ARG A 113 -18.89 11.00 -15.60
N LEU A 114 -18.18 11.79 -14.80
CA LEU A 114 -17.88 11.50 -13.40
C LEU A 114 -19.14 11.63 -12.55
N GLU A 115 -19.91 12.69 -12.73
CA GLU A 115 -21.22 12.86 -12.09
C GLU A 115 -22.16 11.69 -12.43
N ALA A 116 -22.31 11.36 -13.72
CA ALA A 116 -23.15 10.25 -14.15
C ALA A 116 -22.68 8.90 -13.56
N ALA A 117 -21.37 8.70 -13.41
CA ALA A 117 -20.82 7.50 -12.79
C ALA A 117 -21.04 7.47 -11.27
N ASN A 118 -20.92 8.61 -10.58
CA ASN A 118 -21.19 8.74 -9.15
C ASN A 118 -22.64 8.37 -8.81
N GLU A 119 -23.58 8.78 -9.66
CA GLU A 119 -24.99 8.47 -9.50
C GLU A 119 -25.29 7.00 -9.83
N ARG A 120 -24.83 6.52 -10.99
CA ARG A 120 -25.25 5.23 -11.53
C ARG A 120 -24.45 4.03 -11.02
N TYR A 121 -23.18 4.25 -10.68
CA TYR A 121 -22.24 3.21 -10.25
C TYR A 121 -21.48 3.65 -8.99
N PRO A 122 -22.19 3.84 -7.86
CA PRO A 122 -21.60 4.40 -6.65
C PRO A 122 -20.63 3.45 -5.92
N ASP A 123 -20.72 2.15 -6.21
CA ASP A 123 -20.00 1.10 -5.52
C ASP A 123 -18.67 0.78 -6.21
N HIS A 124 -17.68 0.42 -5.41
CA HIS A 124 -16.35 0.02 -5.87
C HIS A 124 -15.98 -1.36 -5.36
N SER A 125 -14.81 -1.85 -5.77
CA SER A 125 -14.12 -2.91 -5.06
C SER A 125 -12.63 -2.62 -5.03
N LEU A 126 -11.93 -3.34 -4.16
CA LEU A 126 -10.47 -3.34 -4.14
C LEU A 126 -9.97 -4.77 -4.30
N ALA A 127 -9.07 -4.97 -5.25
CA ALA A 127 -8.24 -6.16 -5.36
C ALA A 127 -6.77 -5.75 -5.25
N VAL A 128 -5.93 -6.67 -4.76
CA VAL A 128 -4.48 -6.53 -4.80
C VAL A 128 -3.94 -7.58 -5.76
N MET A 129 -3.21 -7.14 -6.78
CA MET A 129 -2.69 -7.99 -7.86
C MET A 129 -1.25 -7.62 -8.20
N PRO A 130 -0.45 -8.53 -8.78
CA PRO A 130 0.89 -8.16 -9.27
C PRO A 130 0.81 -7.05 -10.33
N SER A 131 1.72 -6.08 -10.26
CA SER A 131 1.85 -4.99 -11.23
C SER A 131 2.36 -5.47 -12.60
N GLY A 132 2.17 -4.65 -13.64
CA GLY A 132 2.77 -4.88 -14.97
C GLY A 132 2.07 -5.92 -15.86
N GLY A 133 0.80 -6.22 -15.60
CA GLY A 133 -0.16 -6.80 -16.55
C GLY A 133 0.39 -7.78 -17.60
N ASN A 134 0.75 -9.02 -17.19
CA ASN A 134 0.80 -10.24 -18.02
C ASN A 134 1.45 -11.41 -17.26
N HIS A 135 0.84 -11.88 -16.16
CA HIS A 135 1.37 -13.08 -15.49
C HIS A 135 0.25 -14.09 -15.18
N MET A 136 -0.16 -14.78 -16.24
CA MET A 136 -0.66 -16.16 -16.21
C MET A 136 0.47 -17.09 -15.74
N GLY A 137 0.91 -16.93 -14.49
CA GLY A 137 2.14 -17.58 -14.00
C GLY A 137 2.19 -17.65 -12.48
N GLY A 138 1.33 -18.49 -11.91
CA GLY A 138 1.41 -18.88 -10.49
C GLY A 138 0.22 -18.44 -9.66
N MET A 139 -0.88 -19.18 -9.78
CA MET A 139 -1.95 -19.14 -8.79
C MET A 139 -1.42 -19.70 -7.46
N GLY A 140 -1.16 -18.81 -6.49
CA GLY A 140 -0.95 -19.20 -5.09
C GLY A 140 0.27 -18.55 -4.46
N GLY A 141 0.04 -17.51 -3.67
CA GLY A 141 1.04 -16.94 -2.75
C GLY A 141 1.46 -15.51 -3.10
N GLY A 142 1.71 -14.72 -2.06
CA GLY A 142 2.05 -13.29 -2.12
C GLY A 142 1.00 -12.40 -1.44
N MET A 143 1.01 -11.12 -1.79
CA MET A 143 0.08 -10.07 -1.33
C MET A 143 -1.26 -10.07 -2.07
N MET A 144 -1.56 -11.10 -2.88
CA MET A 144 -2.76 -11.11 -3.71
C MET A 144 -4.03 -11.15 -2.86
N MET A 145 -4.98 -10.32 -3.24
CA MET A 145 -6.28 -10.22 -2.58
C MET A 145 -7.37 -10.30 -3.65
N HIS A 146 -8.28 -11.26 -3.49
CA HIS A 146 -9.51 -11.27 -4.27
C HIS A 146 -10.32 -10.00 -4.04
N PRO A 147 -11.15 -9.57 -4.99
CA PRO A 147 -11.87 -8.32 -4.86
C PRO A 147 -12.76 -8.30 -3.63
N VAL A 148 -12.59 -7.30 -2.77
CA VAL A 148 -13.51 -6.99 -1.68
C VAL A 148 -14.46 -5.88 -2.11
N ALA A 149 -15.76 -6.07 -1.89
CA ALA A 149 -16.75 -5.06 -2.24
C ALA A 149 -16.66 -3.86 -1.30
N LEU A 150 -16.75 -2.65 -1.88
CA LEU A 150 -16.70 -1.37 -1.18
C LEU A 150 -17.97 -0.55 -1.54
N PRO A 151 -19.14 -0.92 -1.00
CA PRO A 151 -20.39 -0.26 -1.37
C PRO A 151 -20.49 1.13 -0.74
N ARG A 152 -21.14 2.07 -1.44
CA ARG A 152 -21.34 3.46 -0.96
C ARG A 152 -22.12 3.53 0.34
N ASN A 153 -22.96 2.53 0.62
CA ASN A 153 -23.79 2.49 1.83
C ASN A 153 -23.18 1.64 2.97
N ALA A 154 -21.92 1.21 2.86
CA ALA A 154 -21.23 0.47 3.93
C ALA A 154 -21.28 1.23 5.26
N SER A 155 -21.35 0.48 6.36
CA SER A 155 -21.31 1.00 7.73
C SER A 155 -19.95 0.84 8.42
N SER A 156 -19.04 0.06 7.83
CA SER A 156 -17.70 -0.19 8.33
C SER A 156 -16.73 -0.43 7.15
N PRO A 157 -15.44 -0.13 7.30
CA PRO A 157 -14.45 -0.47 6.28
C PRO A 157 -14.26 -2.00 6.19
N ALA A 158 -13.74 -2.46 5.05
CA ALA A 158 -13.28 -3.83 4.90
C ALA A 158 -11.83 -3.94 5.41
N THR A 159 -11.56 -4.88 6.31
CA THR A 159 -10.21 -5.12 6.82
C THR A 159 -9.72 -6.49 6.39
N VAL A 160 -8.59 -6.52 5.68
CA VAL A 160 -7.97 -7.76 5.21
C VAL A 160 -6.52 -7.81 5.66
N ARG A 161 -6.06 -8.97 6.13
CA ARG A 161 -4.65 -9.20 6.43
C ARG A 161 -4.00 -9.95 5.27
N LEU A 162 -2.94 -9.37 4.73
CA LEU A 162 -2.14 -9.88 3.63
C LEU A 162 -0.74 -10.27 4.14
N SER A 163 -0.10 -11.21 3.45
CA SER A 163 1.27 -11.62 3.77
C SER A 163 2.21 -11.24 2.63
N ALA A 164 3.24 -10.45 2.93
CA ALA A 164 4.29 -10.05 2.01
C ALA A 164 5.28 -11.20 1.76
N SER A 165 4.78 -12.37 1.38
CA SER A 165 5.56 -13.61 1.25
C SER A 165 6.45 -13.66 -0.01
N ARG A 166 6.19 -12.80 -0.99
CA ARG A 166 6.91 -12.73 -2.27
C ARG A 166 7.28 -11.29 -2.58
N ARG A 167 8.51 -11.11 -3.06
CA ARG A 167 9.00 -9.86 -3.63
C ARG A 167 8.20 -9.46 -4.87
N GLY A 168 8.13 -8.15 -5.11
CA GLY A 168 7.55 -7.57 -6.30
C GLY A 168 6.62 -6.42 -5.99
N ASP A 169 6.06 -5.87 -7.06
CA ASP A 169 5.18 -4.72 -7.03
C ASP A 169 3.73 -5.20 -7.17
N PHE A 170 2.85 -4.59 -6.38
CA PHE A 170 1.44 -4.94 -6.30
C PHE A 170 0.57 -3.71 -6.49
N THR A 171 -0.45 -3.86 -7.32
CA THR A 171 -1.40 -2.85 -7.78
C THR A 171 -2.71 -2.98 -7.03
N PHE A 172 -3.28 -1.84 -6.65
CA PHE A 172 -4.70 -1.78 -6.26
C PHE A 172 -5.55 -1.62 -7.51
N SER A 173 -6.54 -2.50 -7.69
CA SER A 173 -7.39 -2.52 -8.87
C SER A 173 -8.86 -2.61 -8.50
N CYS A 174 -9.69 -1.79 -9.15
CA CYS A 174 -11.14 -1.91 -9.01
C CYS A 174 -11.67 -2.98 -9.96
N ARG A 175 -12.46 -3.91 -9.43
CA ARG A 175 -13.04 -5.01 -10.22
C ARG A 175 -14.57 -4.92 -10.35
N THR A 176 -15.16 -3.89 -9.74
CA THR A 176 -16.57 -3.53 -9.87
C THR A 176 -16.66 -2.44 -10.93
N TYR A 177 -17.43 -2.67 -12.00
CA TYR A 177 -17.58 -1.66 -13.05
C TYR A 177 -18.13 -0.35 -12.47
N CYS A 178 -17.35 0.73 -12.58
CA CYS A 178 -17.66 2.04 -12.02
C CYS A 178 -17.75 3.15 -13.07
N GLY A 179 -18.12 2.79 -14.31
CA GLY A 179 -18.34 3.75 -15.40
C GLY A 179 -17.12 3.98 -16.28
N TYR A 180 -17.11 5.12 -16.97
CA TYR A 180 -16.19 5.42 -18.08
C TYR A 180 -14.70 5.27 -17.71
N GLY A 181 -14.29 5.80 -16.57
CA GLY A 181 -12.89 5.75 -16.13
C GLY A 181 -12.47 4.42 -15.50
N HIS A 182 -13.37 3.43 -15.38
CA HIS A 182 -13.06 2.13 -14.75
C HIS A 182 -11.81 1.44 -15.31
N PRO A 183 -11.56 1.40 -16.65
CA PRO A 183 -10.35 0.77 -17.20
C PRO A 183 -9.03 1.41 -16.76
N TYR A 184 -9.08 2.61 -16.18
CA TYR A 184 -7.90 3.34 -15.71
C TYR A 184 -7.78 3.31 -14.18
N MET A 185 -8.73 2.67 -13.47
CA MET A 185 -8.83 2.63 -12.01
C MET A 185 -7.88 1.61 -11.39
N ASP A 186 -6.59 1.85 -11.60
CA ASP A 186 -5.49 1.15 -10.97
C ASP A 186 -4.57 2.15 -10.27
N LEU A 187 -4.06 1.77 -9.09
CA LEU A 187 -2.90 2.40 -8.46
C LEU A 187 -1.74 1.41 -8.57
N ASP A 188 -0.96 1.55 -9.65
CA ASP A 188 0.13 0.62 -9.98
C ASP A 188 1.30 0.77 -9.00
N GLY A 189 1.85 -0.36 -8.53
CA GLY A 189 2.92 -0.35 -7.53
C GLY A 189 2.52 0.21 -6.16
N ALA A 190 1.23 0.21 -5.82
CA ALA A 190 0.70 0.65 -4.53
C ALA A 190 1.43 0.01 -3.33
N ILE A 191 1.87 -1.25 -3.47
CA ILE A 191 2.72 -1.93 -2.47
C ILE A 191 3.93 -2.55 -3.16
N VAL A 192 5.11 -2.31 -2.62
CA VAL A 192 6.39 -2.89 -3.06
C VAL A 192 6.96 -3.78 -1.96
N VAL A 193 7.22 -5.04 -2.27
CA VAL A 193 7.82 -6.00 -1.33
C VAL A 193 9.30 -6.23 -1.65
N GLY A 194 10.17 -5.88 -0.69
CA GLY A 194 11.64 -5.93 -0.79
C GLY A 194 12.32 -7.26 -0.48
#